data_AF-A0AAN9P932-F1
#
_entry.id   AF-A0AAN9P932-F1
#
_cell.length_a   1.000
_cell.length_b   1.000
_cell.length_c   1.000
_cell.angle_alpha   90.00
_cell.angle_beta   90.00
_cell.angle_gamma   90.00
#
_symmetry.space_group_name_H-M   'P 1'
#
loop_
_entity.id
_entity.type
_entity.pdbx_description
1 polymer ?
#
loop_
_entity_poly.entity_id
_entity_poly.type
_entity_poly.pdbx_seq_one_letter_code
_entity_poly.pdbx_strand_id
1 'polypeptide(L)'
;MHQLDSTKPHFIRCIRPNSKQRPVIYDEDLVLKQLKCCGVLEVAKISRVAYPTRMTHQEFSRRYGFLLSEATISQDPLSISVAVLQKFNILFEMYQVGYTKLYLRAGQIYVKDWCTSEFKLKCRKLVSASSPAQAPNAQALNLASVV
;
A
#
# COMPACT_ATOMS: atom_id res chain seq x y z
N MET A 1 -27.82 -14.65 -9.92
CA MET A 1 -26.48 -14.04 -9.75
C MET A 1 -25.76 -14.47 -8.47
N HIS A 2 -26.32 -15.43 -7.70
CA HIS A 2 -25.82 -15.79 -6.36
C HIS A 2 -24.31 -16.15 -6.27
N GLN A 3 -23.76 -16.80 -7.30
CA GLN A 3 -22.33 -17.17 -7.31
C GLN A 3 -21.40 -15.98 -7.61
N LEU A 4 -21.87 -14.96 -8.35
CA LEU A 4 -21.07 -13.76 -8.60
C LEU A 4 -21.04 -12.86 -7.37
N ASP A 5 -22.18 -12.76 -6.68
CA ASP A 5 -22.35 -11.93 -5.49
C ASP A 5 -21.52 -12.42 -4.29
N SER A 6 -21.20 -13.72 -4.23
CA SER A 6 -20.34 -14.31 -3.18
C SER A 6 -18.84 -14.17 -3.45
N THR A 7 -18.45 -13.60 -4.60
CA THR A 7 -17.04 -13.46 -5.01
C THR A 7 -16.62 -12.00 -5.08
N LYS A 8 -15.31 -11.76 -5.16
CA LYS A 8 -14.77 -10.43 -5.45
C LYS A 8 -14.75 -10.22 -6.97
N PRO A 9 -15.55 -9.30 -7.53
CA PRO A 9 -15.62 -9.12 -8.98
C PRO A 9 -14.38 -8.39 -9.50
N HIS A 10 -13.88 -8.84 -10.66
CA HIS A 10 -12.85 -8.18 -11.43
C HIS A 10 -13.40 -7.87 -12.83
N PHE A 11 -13.45 -6.60 -13.20
CA PHE A 11 -14.04 -6.16 -14.47
C PHE A 11 -12.96 -5.90 -15.52
N ILE A 12 -13.09 -6.53 -16.69
CA ILE A 12 -12.27 -6.26 -17.87
C ILE A 12 -13.18 -5.68 -18.95
N ARG A 13 -12.84 -4.50 -19.48
CA ARG A 13 -13.59 -3.84 -20.56
C ARG A 13 -12.77 -3.90 -21.84
N CYS A 14 -13.24 -4.67 -22.81
CA CYS A 14 -12.63 -4.73 -24.13
C CYS A 14 -13.08 -3.54 -24.97
N ILE A 15 -12.14 -2.89 -25.66
CA ILE A 15 -12.40 -1.73 -26.54
C ILE A 15 -11.99 -2.10 -27.96
N ARG A 16 -12.89 -1.90 -28.91
CA ARG A 16 -12.60 -2.07 -30.33
C ARG A 16 -11.97 -0.78 -30.87
N PRO A 17 -10.73 -0.80 -31.40
CA PRO A 17 -10.03 0.42 -31.83
C PRO A 17 -10.53 0.94 -33.18
N ASN A 18 -11.03 0.08 -34.07
CA ASN A 18 -11.61 0.49 -35.36
C ASN A 18 -12.62 -0.55 -35.86
N SER A 19 -13.53 -0.13 -36.74
CA SER A 19 -14.54 -1.00 -37.35
C SER A 19 -14.00 -1.89 -38.48
N LYS A 20 -12.86 -1.52 -39.07
CA LYS A 20 -12.23 -2.20 -40.20
C LYS A 20 -11.36 -3.41 -39.80
N GLN A 21 -11.25 -3.71 -38.50
CA GLN A 21 -10.41 -4.78 -37.94
C GLN A 21 -8.95 -4.72 -38.39
N ARG A 22 -8.43 -3.52 -38.66
CA ARG A 22 -7.04 -3.34 -39.09
C ARG A 22 -6.13 -3.04 -37.90
N PRO A 23 -4.90 -3.58 -37.87
CA PRO A 23 -3.94 -3.22 -36.84
C PRO A 23 -3.52 -1.75 -36.99
N VAL A 24 -3.10 -1.12 -35.89
CA VAL A 24 -2.55 0.25 -35.82
C VAL A 24 -3.52 1.38 -36.20
N ILE A 25 -4.75 1.06 -36.61
CA ILE A 25 -5.80 2.07 -36.89
C ILE A 25 -6.62 2.31 -35.62
N TYR A 26 -6.80 3.58 -35.26
CA TYR A 26 -7.58 4.02 -34.10
C TYR A 26 -8.65 5.03 -34.55
N ASP A 27 -9.89 4.77 -34.17
CA ASP A 27 -11.06 5.58 -34.46
C ASP A 27 -11.56 6.20 -33.13
N GLU A 28 -11.29 7.50 -32.97
CA GLU A 28 -11.57 8.25 -31.74
C GLU A 28 -13.06 8.27 -31.40
N ASP A 29 -13.93 8.50 -32.38
CA ASP A 29 -15.37 8.61 -32.16
C ASP A 29 -15.98 7.27 -31.75
N LEU A 30 -15.55 6.18 -32.42
CA LEU A 30 -15.96 4.83 -32.07
C LEU A 30 -15.54 4.45 -30.65
N VAL A 31 -14.30 4.76 -30.27
CA VAL A 31 -13.78 4.45 -28.93
C VAL A 31 -14.44 5.32 -27.87
N LEU A 32 -14.62 6.61 -28.12
CA LEU A 32 -15.29 7.52 -27.20
C LEU A 32 -16.74 7.08 -26.94
N LYS A 33 -17.46 6.66 -28.00
CA LYS A 33 -18.82 6.12 -27.85
C LYS A 33 -18.82 4.86 -26.99
N GLN A 34 -17.88 3.94 -27.18
CA GLN A 34 -17.75 2.74 -26.34
C GLN A 34 -17.48 3.10 -24.87
N LEU A 35 -16.57 4.04 -24.60
CA LEU A 35 -16.24 4.47 -23.24
C LEU A 35 -17.44 5.07 -22.51
N LYS A 36 -18.26 5.87 -23.21
CA LYS A 36 -19.53 6.41 -22.70
C LYS A 36 -20.54 5.31 -22.44
N CYS A 37 -20.80 4.44 -23.42
CA CYS A 37 -21.79 3.36 -23.28
C CYS A 37 -21.41 2.34 -22.20
N CYS A 38 -20.12 2.08 -22.00
CA CYS A 38 -19.61 1.17 -20.97
C CYS A 38 -19.49 1.83 -19.58
N GLY A 39 -19.81 3.12 -19.46
CA GLY A 39 -19.76 3.86 -18.19
C GLY A 39 -18.33 4.10 -17.67
N VAL A 40 -17.31 3.94 -18.52
CA VAL A 40 -15.90 4.00 -18.08
C VAL A 40 -15.54 5.41 -17.62
N LEU A 41 -16.07 6.44 -18.28
CA LEU A 41 -15.82 7.84 -17.93
C LEU A 41 -16.46 8.21 -16.59
N GLU A 42 -17.67 7.72 -16.34
CA GLU A 42 -18.42 7.90 -15.11
C GLU A 42 -17.73 7.18 -13.95
N VAL A 43 -17.30 5.93 -14.17
CA VAL A 43 -16.54 5.16 -13.18
C VAL A 43 -15.21 5.85 -12.86
N ALA A 44 -14.51 6.39 -13.87
CA ALA A 44 -13.27 7.15 -13.65
C ALA A 44 -13.55 8.41 -12.81
N LYS A 45 -14.63 9.15 -13.13
CA LYS A 45 -15.03 10.34 -12.38
C LYS A 45 -15.36 10.02 -10.93
N ILE A 46 -16.17 8.99 -10.68
CA ILE A 46 -16.52 8.52 -9.34
C ILE A 46 -15.26 8.08 -8.60
N SER A 47 -14.36 7.34 -9.24
CA SER A 47 -13.12 6.84 -8.61
C SER A 47 -12.19 7.96 -8.13
N ARG A 48 -12.20 9.12 -8.80
CA ARG A 48 -11.42 10.29 -8.38
C ARG A 48 -11.97 10.96 -7.14
N VAL A 49 -13.29 11.08 -7.04
CA VAL A 49 -13.95 11.74 -5.90
C VAL A 49 -14.17 10.80 -4.72
N ALA A 50 -14.29 9.51 -4.98
CA ALA A 50 -14.53 8.49 -3.98
C ALA A 50 -13.25 8.06 -3.24
N TYR A 51 -13.48 7.21 -2.23
CA TYR A 51 -12.44 6.48 -1.51
C TYR A 51 -12.44 5.01 -1.99
N PRO A 52 -11.72 4.67 -3.07
CA PRO A 52 -11.72 3.32 -3.62
C PRO A 52 -11.06 2.31 -2.70
N THR A 53 -10.12 2.76 -1.85
CA THR A 53 -9.49 1.85 -0.88
C THR A 53 -10.14 2.00 0.48
N ARG A 54 -10.64 0.89 1.01
CA ARG A 54 -11.32 0.80 2.28
C ARG A 54 -10.72 -0.34 3.07
N MET A 55 -10.27 -0.08 4.28
CA MET A 55 -9.60 -1.09 5.10
C MET A 55 -10.04 -0.93 6.55
N THR A 56 -10.22 -2.04 7.26
CA THR A 56 -10.54 -1.96 8.70
C THR A 56 -9.36 -1.40 9.47
N HIS A 57 -9.61 -0.79 10.63
CA HIS A 57 -8.53 -0.32 11.51
C HIS A 57 -7.59 -1.46 11.91
N GLN A 58 -8.13 -2.66 12.10
CA GLN A 58 -7.36 -3.85 12.46
C GLN A 58 -6.43 -4.32 11.34
N GLU A 59 -6.92 -4.36 10.10
CA GLU A 59 -6.07 -4.68 8.94
C GLU A 59 -5.01 -3.60 8.73
N PHE A 60 -5.37 -2.33 8.89
CA PHE A 60 -4.46 -1.20 8.73
C PHE A 60 -3.36 -1.20 9.79
N SER A 61 -3.72 -1.38 11.06
CA SER A 61 -2.76 -1.43 12.17
C SER A 61 -1.84 -2.64 12.06
N ARG A 62 -2.34 -3.81 11.66
CA ARG A 62 -1.50 -4.99 11.40
C ARG A 62 -0.51 -4.75 10.26
N ARG A 63 -0.96 -4.10 9.18
CA ARG A 63 -0.13 -3.89 7.98
C ARG A 63 0.89 -2.76 8.14
N TYR A 64 0.58 -1.71 8.91
CA TYR A 64 1.39 -0.50 8.98
C TYR A 64 1.81 -0.09 10.40
N GLY A 65 1.35 -0.78 11.43
CA GLY A 65 1.63 -0.47 12.83
C GLY A 65 3.11 -0.57 13.17
N PHE A 66 3.86 -1.46 12.50
CA PHE A 66 5.32 -1.57 12.66
C PHE A 66 6.08 -0.30 12.25
N LEU A 67 5.43 0.62 11.52
CA LEU A 67 6.03 1.89 11.14
C LEU A 67 6.04 2.89 12.29
N LEU A 68 5.31 2.63 13.38
CA LEU A 68 5.38 3.41 14.62
C LEU A 68 6.54 2.90 15.50
N SER A 69 7.17 3.79 16.26
CA SER A 69 8.19 3.40 17.23
C SER A 69 7.53 2.70 18.43
N GLU A 70 8.23 1.77 19.11
CA GLU A 70 7.72 1.01 20.27
C GLU A 70 7.17 1.89 21.41
N ALA A 71 7.53 3.18 21.44
CA ALA A 71 7.08 4.14 22.46
C ALA A 71 5.59 4.54 22.34
N THR A 72 4.84 4.09 21.33
CA THR A 72 3.43 4.48 21.12
C THR A 72 2.53 3.27 20.94
N ILE A 73 2.59 2.30 21.85
CA ILE A 73 1.67 1.16 21.86
C ILE A 73 0.39 1.58 22.59
N SER A 74 -0.40 2.43 21.94
CA SER A 74 -1.85 2.32 22.12
C SER A 74 -2.25 0.94 21.57
N GLN A 75 -2.94 0.12 22.38
CA GLN A 75 -3.46 -1.18 21.93
C GLN A 75 -4.62 -1.03 20.94
N ASP A 76 -5.20 0.16 20.84
CA ASP A 76 -6.40 0.38 20.03
C ASP A 76 -6.06 0.58 18.53
N PRO A 77 -6.62 -0.26 17.63
CA PRO A 77 -6.34 -0.19 16.19
C PRO A 77 -6.68 1.15 15.53
N LEU A 78 -7.69 1.87 16.03
CA LEU A 78 -8.08 3.17 15.50
C LEU A 78 -6.99 4.22 15.82
N SER A 79 -6.52 4.23 17.06
CA SER A 79 -5.42 5.11 17.49
C SER A 79 -4.14 4.88 16.68
N ILE A 80 -3.76 3.61 16.47
CA ILE A 80 -2.62 3.25 15.62
C ILE A 80 -2.82 3.76 14.20
N SER A 81 -4.02 3.58 13.65
CA SER A 81 -4.36 4.03 12.30
C SER A 81 -4.15 5.54 12.14
N VAL A 82 -4.65 6.33 13.09
CA VAL A 82 -4.51 7.80 13.08
C VAL A 82 -3.05 8.21 13.24
N ALA A 83 -2.32 7.59 14.18
CA ALA A 83 -0.90 7.89 14.42
C ALA A 83 -0.03 7.62 13.19
N VAL A 84 -0.29 6.53 12.46
CA VAL A 84 0.39 6.24 11.19
C VAL A 84 0.08 7.33 10.16
N LEU A 85 -1.19 7.70 9.97
CA LEU A 85 -1.58 8.74 9.00
C LEU A 85 -0.90 10.08 9.30
N GLN A 86 -0.82 10.46 10.58
CA GLN A 86 -0.14 11.67 11.04
C GLN A 86 1.37 11.61 10.81
N LYS A 87 2.02 10.51 11.20
CA LYS A 87 3.48 10.32 11.00
C LYS A 87 3.89 10.46 9.53
N PHE A 88 3.01 10.04 8.64
CA PHE A 88 3.22 10.08 7.20
C PHE A 88 2.78 11.38 6.53
N ASN A 89 2.31 12.36 7.30
CA ASN A 89 1.85 13.68 6.87
C ASN A 89 0.88 13.60 5.67
N ILE A 90 -0.07 12.67 5.71
CA ILE A 90 -1.09 12.56 4.68
C ILE A 90 -2.11 13.70 4.90
N LEU A 91 -2.42 14.45 3.84
CA LEU A 91 -3.40 15.53 3.91
C LEU A 91 -4.78 14.98 4.29
N PHE A 92 -5.51 15.69 5.14
CA PHE A 92 -6.85 15.30 5.61
C PHE A 92 -7.86 15.10 4.47
N GLU A 93 -7.66 15.76 3.32
CA GLU A 93 -8.53 15.62 2.14
C GLU A 93 -8.38 14.26 1.43
N MET A 94 -7.29 13.55 1.71
CA MET A 94 -6.91 12.31 1.03
C MET A 94 -7.41 11.06 1.76
N TYR A 95 -7.93 11.21 2.98
CA TYR A 95 -8.46 10.10 3.77
C TYR A 95 -9.66 10.51 4.62
N GLN A 96 -10.49 9.54 4.98
CA GLN A 96 -11.56 9.71 5.95
C GLN A 96 -11.51 8.56 6.96
N VAL A 97 -11.60 8.91 8.23
CA VAL A 97 -11.60 7.96 9.35
C VAL A 97 -13.04 7.69 9.74
N GLY A 98 -13.53 6.47 9.51
CA GLY A 98 -14.80 6.02 10.04
C GLY A 98 -14.64 5.34 11.40
N TYR A 99 -15.75 4.85 11.97
CA TYR A 99 -15.71 4.12 13.24
C TYR A 99 -15.00 2.76 13.16
N THR A 100 -15.17 2.05 12.04
CA THR A 100 -14.64 0.68 11.86
C THR A 100 -13.62 0.57 10.74
N LYS A 101 -13.58 1.55 9.83
CA LYS A 101 -12.82 1.51 8.58
C LYS A 101 -12.18 2.86 8.27
N LEU A 102 -10.99 2.78 7.71
CA LEU A 102 -10.32 3.86 7.00
C LEU A 102 -10.73 3.87 5.52
N TYR A 103 -10.94 5.06 4.99
CA TYR A 103 -11.27 5.34 3.62
C TYR A 103 -10.16 6.18 3.01
N LEU A 104 -9.55 5.73 1.91
CA LEU A 104 -8.38 6.36 1.29
C LEU A 104 -8.65 6.63 -0.17
N ARG A 105 -8.26 7.83 -0.64
CA ARG A 105 -8.34 8.20 -2.06
C ARG A 105 -7.37 7.37 -2.90
N ALA A 106 -7.62 7.30 -4.20
CA ALA A 106 -6.74 6.61 -5.15
C ALA A 106 -5.28 7.11 -5.04
N GLY A 107 -4.32 6.20 -5.20
CA GLY A 107 -2.88 6.51 -5.18
C GLY A 107 -2.23 6.55 -3.79
N GLN A 108 -2.98 6.69 -2.70
CA GLN A 108 -2.37 6.85 -1.36
C GLN A 108 -1.70 5.58 -0.82
N ILE A 109 -2.24 4.39 -1.16
CA ILE A 109 -1.64 3.10 -0.80
C ILE A 109 -0.64 2.62 -1.85
N TYR A 110 -0.92 2.83 -3.15
CA TYR A 110 -0.04 2.38 -4.24
C TYR A 110 1.29 3.13 -4.29
N VAL A 111 1.31 4.44 -3.99
CA VAL A 111 2.56 5.23 -3.94
C VAL A 111 3.45 4.76 -2.78
N LYS A 112 2.90 4.10 -1.75
CA LYS A 112 3.66 3.62 -0.58
C LYS A 112 3.91 2.12 -0.55
N ASP A 113 3.17 1.31 -1.30
CA ASP A 113 3.57 -0.08 -1.57
C ASP A 113 4.85 -0.12 -2.44
N TRP A 114 5.08 0.87 -3.32
CA TRP A 114 6.37 1.07 -4.01
C TRP A 114 7.50 1.45 -3.04
N CYS A 115 7.17 2.21 -2.00
CA CYS A 115 8.10 2.57 -0.93
C CYS A 115 8.46 1.38 -0.03
N THR A 116 7.83 0.20 -0.16
CA THR A 116 8.34 -1.02 0.50
C THR A 116 9.73 -1.40 -0.03
N SER A 117 10.11 -1.00 -1.25
CA SER A 117 11.47 -1.26 -1.79
C SER A 117 12.52 -0.28 -1.21
N GLU A 118 12.26 1.02 -1.26
CA GLU A 118 13.10 2.07 -0.66
C GLU A 118 13.17 1.96 0.88
N PHE A 119 12.06 1.63 1.54
CA PHE A 119 11.99 1.46 3.00
C PHE A 119 12.65 0.15 3.45
N LYS A 120 12.55 -0.96 2.68
CA LYS A 120 13.39 -2.15 2.92
C LYS A 120 14.87 -1.84 2.75
N LEU A 121 15.26 -1.00 1.79
CA LEU A 121 16.66 -0.61 1.59
C LEU A 121 17.18 0.29 2.73
N LYS A 122 16.33 1.20 3.24
CA LYS A 122 16.66 2.09 4.37
C LYS A 122 16.67 1.34 5.71
N CYS A 123 15.78 0.37 5.92
CA CYS A 123 15.82 -0.55 7.06
C CYS A 123 16.99 -1.54 6.97
N ARG A 124 17.41 -2.00 5.78
CA ARG A 124 18.60 -2.85 5.62
C ARG A 124 19.88 -2.11 6.03
N LYS A 125 19.97 -0.80 5.73
CA LYS A 125 21.08 0.06 6.20
C LYS A 125 21.07 0.30 7.71
N LEU A 126 19.88 0.36 8.33
CA LEU A 126 19.76 0.51 9.79
C LEU A 126 20.08 -0.80 10.52
N VAL A 127 19.67 -1.96 10.00
CA VAL A 127 20.01 -3.28 10.58
C VAL A 127 21.49 -3.64 10.38
N SER A 128 22.15 -3.17 9.32
CA SER A 128 23.61 -3.32 9.16
C SER A 128 24.42 -2.34 10.00
N ALA A 129 23.82 -1.25 10.49
CA ALA A 129 24.49 -0.27 11.35
C ALA A 129 24.39 -0.61 12.85
N SER A 130 23.51 -1.54 13.23
CA SER A 130 23.34 -2.05 14.59
C SER A 130 23.74 -3.52 14.75
N SER A 131 24.67 -4.01 13.91
CA SER A 131 25.49 -5.15 14.27
C SER A 131 26.74 -4.62 14.98
N PRO A 132 26.89 -4.78 16.32
CA PRO A 132 28.18 -4.57 16.93
C PRO A 132 29.14 -5.57 16.31
N ALA A 133 30.25 -5.05 15.80
CA ALA A 133 31.42 -5.81 15.45
C ALA A 133 31.73 -6.79 16.59
N GLN A 134 31.49 -8.08 16.35
CA GLN A 134 32.15 -9.13 17.10
C GLN A 134 33.55 -9.26 16.49
N ALA A 135 34.41 -8.31 16.85
CA ALA A 135 35.84 -8.48 16.71
C ALA A 135 36.30 -9.45 17.81
N PRO A 136 37.20 -10.40 17.50
CA PRO A 136 37.64 -11.41 18.45
C PRO A 136 38.49 -10.77 19.55
N ASN A 137 38.16 -11.04 20.81
CA ASN A 137 39.02 -10.69 21.94
C ASN A 137 40.32 -11.50 21.83
N ALA A 138 41.38 -10.84 21.36
CA ALA A 138 42.75 -11.27 21.55
C ALA A 138 43.29 -10.62 22.83
N GLN A 139 43.72 -11.48 23.77
CA GLN A 139 44.66 -11.31 24.89
C GLN A 139 44.08 -12.03 26.13
N ALA A 140 44.33 -13.33 26.28
CA ALA A 140 45.58 -13.96 26.76
C ALA A 140 45.52 -14.19 28.27
N LEU A 141 45.52 -15.46 28.68
CA LEU A 141 46.28 -15.94 29.83
C LEU A 141 46.63 -17.41 29.57
N ASN A 142 47.90 -17.59 29.28
CA ASN A 142 48.59 -18.86 29.15
C ASN A 142 48.94 -19.37 30.57
N LEU A 143 49.17 -20.68 30.69
CA LEU A 143 49.86 -21.39 31.77
C LEU A 143 49.02 -21.95 32.94
N ALA A 144 48.68 -23.23 32.81
CA ALA A 144 48.82 -24.19 33.91
C ALA A 144 49.49 -25.46 33.36
N SER A 145 50.81 -25.52 33.52
CA SER A 145 51.60 -26.75 33.61
C SER A 145 52.49 -26.59 34.86
N VAL A 146 52.69 -27.70 35.57
CA VAL A 146 53.42 -27.89 36.83
C VAL A 146 52.55 -27.65 38.08
N VAL A 147 51.82 -28.66 38.55
CA VAL A 147 52.29 -29.75 39.46
C VAL A 147 51.52 -31.02 39.11
#